data_AF-C0BBQ0-F1
#
_entry.id   AF-C0BBQ0-F1
#
_cell.length_a   1.000
_cell.length_b   1.000
_cell.length_c   1.000
_cell.angle_alpha   90.00
_cell.angle_beta   90.00
_cell.angle_gamma   90.00
#
_symmetry.space_group_name_H-M   'P 1'
#
loop_
_entity.id
_entity.type
_entity.pdbx_description
1 polymer ?
#
loop_
_entity_poly.entity_id
_entity_poly.type
_entity_poly.pdbx_seq_one_letter_code
_entity_poly.pdbx_strand_id
1 'polypeptide(L)'
;MVLKQSQTPYKRKTDVFERSFNMIYSHEVEMMCPVAQGANHGPAPIPEEAKWVKAKEIKDISGLTHGVGWCAPQQGACKLTLNVKDGIIQEALVETIGCSGMTHSAAMASEILPGKTILEALNTDLVCDAINTAMRELFLQIVYGRTQSAFSEEGLPIGAGLEDLGKGLRSQVGTMYGTLAKGPRYLEMAEGYVTGIALDDHDEIIGYQFVSLGKFTDFVKAGDTPNEAWEKLKDSTDV
;
A
#
# COMPACT_ATOMS: atom_id res chain seq x y z
N MET A 1 -16.38 -51.38 6.15
CA MET A 1 -17.28 -51.77 7.25
C MET A 1 -16.64 -51.30 8.55
N VAL A 2 -17.08 -50.16 9.10
CA VAL A 2 -16.56 -49.61 10.36
C VAL A 2 -17.74 -49.56 11.33
N LEU A 3 -17.67 -50.34 12.41
CA LEU A 3 -18.70 -50.40 13.46
C LEU A 3 -18.42 -49.30 14.49
N LYS A 4 -19.34 -48.34 14.65
CA LYS A 4 -19.31 -47.33 15.72
C LYS A 4 -20.31 -47.70 16.82
N GLN A 5 -19.82 -47.79 18.06
CA GLN A 5 -20.65 -47.91 19.26
C GLN A 5 -21.34 -46.57 19.59
N SER A 6 -22.57 -46.65 20.08
CA SER A 6 -23.44 -45.53 20.45
C SER A 6 -23.19 -45.07 21.89
N GLN A 7 -22.94 -43.78 22.07
CA GLN A 7 -23.17 -43.09 23.34
C GLN A 7 -23.86 -41.74 23.06
N THR A 8 -24.98 -41.52 23.74
CA THR A 8 -25.89 -40.37 23.62
C THR A 8 -25.36 -39.13 24.37
N PRO A 9 -25.71 -37.89 23.96
CA PRO A 9 -24.96 -36.68 24.25
C PRO A 9 -25.48 -35.89 25.47
N TYR A 10 -24.59 -35.13 26.14
CA TYR A 10 -24.97 -34.10 27.10
C TYR A 10 -25.05 -32.73 26.39
N LYS A 11 -26.26 -32.18 26.22
CA LYS A 11 -26.51 -30.86 25.60
C LYS A 11 -26.30 -29.73 26.62
N ARG A 12 -25.35 -28.83 26.36
CA ARG A 12 -25.39 -27.45 26.89
C ARG A 12 -25.97 -26.54 25.81
N LYS A 13 -27.09 -25.87 26.12
CA LYS A 13 -27.70 -24.85 25.28
C LYS A 13 -26.88 -23.56 25.38
N THR A 14 -26.40 -23.08 24.25
CA THR A 14 -26.05 -21.67 24.05
C THR A 14 -26.76 -21.24 22.78
N ASP A 15 -27.85 -20.49 22.97
CA ASP A 15 -28.61 -19.88 21.88
C ASP A 15 -27.75 -18.79 21.23
N VAL A 16 -27.11 -19.11 20.11
CA VAL A 16 -26.50 -18.14 19.20
C VAL A 16 -27.31 -18.21 17.91
N PHE A 17 -27.89 -17.09 17.50
CA PHE A 17 -28.60 -16.93 16.24
C PHE A 17 -27.67 -17.25 15.06
N GLU A 18 -27.67 -18.49 14.58
CA GLU A 18 -26.97 -18.89 13.36
C GLU A 18 -27.78 -18.45 12.13
N ARG A 19 -27.20 -17.56 11.31
CA ARG A 19 -27.62 -17.39 9.93
C ARG A 19 -27.35 -18.71 9.20
N SER A 20 -28.41 -19.43 8.85
CA SER A 20 -28.35 -20.65 8.07
C SER A 20 -27.86 -20.36 6.65
N PHE A 21 -26.56 -20.45 6.41
CA PHE A 21 -26.01 -20.66 5.07
C PHE A 21 -26.34 -22.09 4.66
N ASN A 22 -27.41 -22.29 3.89
CA ASN A 22 -27.76 -23.60 3.38
C ASN A 22 -26.78 -23.95 2.25
N MET A 23 -25.67 -24.63 2.59
CA MET A 23 -24.71 -25.12 1.60
C MET A 23 -25.35 -26.25 0.80
N ILE A 24 -25.40 -26.08 -0.52
CA ILE A 24 -25.90 -27.11 -1.43
C ILE A 24 -24.72 -28.01 -1.80
N TYR A 25 -24.79 -29.29 -1.41
CA TYR A 25 -23.81 -30.31 -1.80
C TYR A 25 -24.26 -31.00 -3.08
N SER A 26 -23.30 -31.47 -3.90
CA SER A 26 -23.67 -32.33 -5.03
C SER A 26 -24.19 -33.67 -4.51
N HIS A 27 -25.00 -34.36 -5.32
CA HIS A 27 -25.55 -35.66 -4.96
C HIS A 27 -24.47 -36.65 -4.52
N GLU A 28 -23.32 -36.65 -5.18
CA GLU A 28 -22.18 -37.51 -4.86
C GLU A 28 -21.59 -37.19 -3.49
N VAL A 29 -21.49 -35.90 -3.12
CA VAL A 29 -20.95 -35.45 -1.82
C VAL A 29 -21.94 -35.72 -0.69
N GLU A 30 -23.25 -35.57 -0.92
CA GLU A 30 -24.28 -35.96 0.05
C GLU A 30 -24.23 -37.45 0.39
N MET A 31 -23.84 -38.28 -0.58
CA MET A 31 -23.71 -39.73 -0.41
C MET A 31 -22.38 -40.16 0.23
N MET A 32 -21.45 -39.23 0.50
CA MET A 32 -20.17 -39.55 1.16
C MET A 32 -20.33 -39.74 2.67
N CYS A 33 -19.55 -40.66 3.24
CA CYS A 33 -19.43 -40.81 4.69
C CYS A 33 -18.61 -39.64 5.28
N PRO A 34 -19.08 -38.96 6.34
CA PRO A 34 -18.30 -37.92 7.01
C PRO A 34 -17.00 -38.46 7.60
N VAL A 35 -15.87 -37.89 7.17
CA VAL A 35 -14.54 -38.18 7.73
C VAL A 35 -14.14 -37.01 8.64
N ALA A 36 -13.84 -37.29 9.91
CA ALA A 36 -13.45 -36.26 10.87
C ALA A 36 -12.00 -35.83 10.67
N GLN A 37 -11.75 -34.52 10.72
CA GLN A 37 -10.41 -33.96 10.74
C GLN A 37 -9.82 -34.13 12.15
N GLY A 38 -8.70 -34.86 12.28
CA GLY A 38 -8.05 -35.13 13.57
C GLY A 38 -7.36 -33.93 14.20
N ALA A 39 -6.73 -33.07 13.39
CA ALA A 39 -6.07 -31.84 13.83
C ALA A 39 -6.59 -30.66 13.02
N ASN A 40 -7.27 -29.72 13.68
CA ASN A 40 -7.68 -28.44 13.11
C ASN A 40 -6.99 -27.32 13.87
N HIS A 41 -5.74 -27.07 13.52
CA HIS A 41 -5.03 -25.88 13.93
C HIS A 41 -5.41 -24.80 12.92
N GLY A 42 -6.08 -23.73 13.37
CA GLY A 42 -6.27 -22.54 12.54
C GLY A 42 -4.94 -21.94 12.06
N PRO A 43 -4.93 -20.75 11.44
CA PRO A 43 -3.69 -20.18 10.92
C PRO A 43 -2.64 -20.04 12.03
N ALA A 44 -1.36 -20.18 11.63
CA ALA A 44 -0.24 -19.93 12.52
C ALA A 44 -0.28 -18.46 12.99
N PRO A 45 -0.03 -18.19 14.28
CA PRO A 45 0.06 -16.82 14.75
C PRO A 45 1.29 -16.12 14.15
N ILE A 46 1.14 -14.87 13.74
CA ILE A 46 2.20 -13.99 13.23
C ILE A 46 2.38 -12.78 14.16
N PRO A 47 3.59 -12.21 14.23
CA PRO A 47 3.86 -11.02 15.05
C PRO A 47 3.40 -9.75 14.32
N GLU A 48 2.58 -8.94 14.99
CA GLU A 48 2.03 -7.69 14.47
C GLU A 48 1.89 -6.67 15.60
N GLU A 49 2.48 -5.49 15.45
CA GLU A 49 2.44 -4.40 16.42
C GLU A 49 2.62 -4.86 17.89
N ALA A 50 3.66 -5.68 18.12
CA ALA A 50 4.00 -6.32 19.39
C ALA A 50 2.99 -7.36 19.93
N LYS A 51 2.08 -7.88 19.10
CA LYS A 51 1.08 -8.91 19.44
C LYS A 51 1.23 -10.15 18.55
N TRP A 52 0.76 -11.30 19.02
CA TRP A 52 0.66 -12.53 18.22
C TRP A 52 -0.77 -12.71 17.71
N VAL A 53 -0.98 -12.48 16.41
CA VAL A 53 -2.31 -12.45 15.79
C VAL A 53 -2.48 -13.62 14.83
N LYS A 54 -3.67 -14.22 14.81
CA LYS A 54 -4.06 -15.23 13.83
C LYS A 54 -4.80 -14.56 12.70
N ALA A 55 -4.09 -14.17 11.63
CA ALA A 55 -4.67 -13.48 10.49
C ALA A 55 -5.68 -14.36 9.73
N LYS A 56 -6.97 -14.16 10.00
CA LYS A 56 -8.09 -14.82 9.30
C LYS A 56 -9.07 -13.82 8.70
N GLU A 57 -9.12 -12.60 9.24
CA GLU A 57 -9.94 -11.49 8.81
C GLU A 57 -9.03 -10.38 8.25
N ILE A 58 -9.55 -9.55 7.34
CA ILE A 58 -8.76 -8.47 6.70
C ILE A 58 -8.21 -7.50 7.75
N LYS A 59 -9.00 -7.23 8.80
CA LYS A 59 -8.65 -6.32 9.89
C LYS A 59 -7.51 -6.83 10.79
N ASP A 60 -7.16 -8.11 10.68
CA ASP A 60 -6.15 -8.71 11.54
C ASP A 60 -4.73 -8.29 11.14
N ILE A 61 -4.53 -7.68 9.96
CA ILE A 61 -3.22 -7.29 9.42
C ILE A 61 -2.92 -5.80 9.66
N SER A 62 -1.81 -5.50 10.35
CA SER A 62 -1.31 -4.14 10.59
C SER A 62 0.22 -4.03 10.52
N GLY A 63 0.68 -2.84 10.16
CA GLY A 63 2.07 -2.43 10.25
C GLY A 63 2.56 -1.62 9.06
N LEU A 64 3.76 -1.06 9.23
CA LEU A 64 4.47 -0.31 8.18
C LEU A 64 5.48 -1.23 7.50
N THR A 65 5.36 -1.41 6.19
CA THR A 65 6.29 -2.24 5.41
C THR A 65 6.41 -1.74 3.98
N HIS A 66 7.36 -2.31 3.24
CA HIS A 66 7.63 -1.92 1.87
C HIS A 66 7.84 -3.12 0.96
N GLY A 67 7.53 -2.94 -0.31
CA GLY A 67 7.85 -3.85 -1.39
C GLY A 67 8.60 -3.12 -2.50
N VAL A 68 9.44 -3.84 -3.22
CA VAL A 68 10.17 -3.31 -4.38
C VAL A 68 9.78 -4.12 -5.60
N GLY A 69 9.42 -3.42 -6.67
CA GLY A 69 9.04 -4.01 -7.95
C GLY A 69 9.69 -3.29 -9.11
N TRP A 70 9.58 -3.85 -10.31
CA TRP A 70 10.15 -3.30 -11.54
C TRP A 70 9.23 -3.58 -12.72
N CYS A 71 9.22 -2.68 -13.70
CA CYS A 71 8.54 -2.92 -14.98
C CYS A 71 9.36 -3.92 -15.79
N ALA A 72 8.76 -4.86 -16.51
CA ALA A 72 9.50 -5.65 -17.50
C ALA A 72 10.01 -4.78 -18.68
N PRO A 73 11.23 -4.99 -19.22
CA PRO A 73 12.33 -5.87 -18.77
C PRO A 73 13.32 -5.14 -17.83
N GLN A 74 12.88 -4.68 -16.67
CA GLN A 74 13.61 -3.89 -15.66
C GLN A 74 13.99 -2.46 -16.11
N GLN A 75 13.13 -1.82 -16.90
CA GLN A 75 13.35 -0.43 -17.37
C GLN A 75 13.13 0.64 -16.30
N GLY A 76 12.48 0.26 -15.20
CA GLY A 76 12.30 1.13 -14.04
C GLY A 76 11.87 0.32 -12.84
N ALA A 77 11.98 0.93 -11.66
CA ALA A 77 11.73 0.30 -10.38
C ALA A 77 10.86 1.20 -9.49
N CYS A 78 10.09 0.57 -8.61
CA CYS A 78 9.26 1.23 -7.61
C CYS A 78 9.53 0.61 -6.24
N LYS A 79 9.77 1.44 -5.23
CA LYS A 79 9.63 1.07 -3.83
C LYS A 79 8.30 1.64 -3.33
N LEU A 80 7.37 0.75 -3.01
CA LEU A 80 6.09 1.08 -2.40
C LEU A 80 6.20 0.84 -0.91
N THR A 81 5.85 1.82 -0.08
CA THR A 81 5.77 1.70 1.38
C THR A 81 4.35 2.00 1.81
N LEU A 82 3.75 1.11 2.59
CA LEU A 82 2.40 1.27 3.13
C LEU A 82 2.42 1.16 4.64
N ASN A 83 1.62 1.99 5.31
CA ASN A 83 1.31 1.85 6.73
C ASN A 83 -0.16 1.45 6.86
N VAL A 84 -0.37 0.23 7.33
CA VAL A 84 -1.69 -0.38 7.45
C VAL A 84 -2.09 -0.44 8.91
N LYS A 85 -3.31 -0.01 9.22
CA LYS A 85 -3.92 -0.11 10.54
C LYS A 85 -5.26 -0.79 10.41
N ASP A 86 -5.48 -1.84 11.19
CA ASP A 86 -6.72 -2.64 11.19
C ASP A 86 -7.13 -3.08 9.78
N GLY A 87 -6.16 -3.52 8.98
CA GLY A 87 -6.36 -3.96 7.60
C GLY A 87 -6.55 -2.85 6.56
N ILE A 88 -6.56 -1.58 6.98
CA ILE A 88 -6.77 -0.41 6.10
C ILE A 88 -5.47 0.36 5.90
N ILE A 89 -5.15 0.66 4.64
CA ILE A 89 -4.00 1.49 4.27
C ILE A 89 -4.27 2.93 4.73
N GLN A 90 -3.49 3.40 5.70
CA GLN A 90 -3.59 4.76 6.23
C GLN A 90 -2.64 5.72 5.51
N GLU A 91 -1.50 5.21 5.04
CA GLU A 91 -0.51 5.97 4.29
C GLU A 91 0.14 5.14 3.19
N ALA A 92 0.52 5.81 2.11
CA ALA A 92 1.27 5.26 0.99
C ALA A 92 2.39 6.21 0.57
N LEU A 93 3.63 5.74 0.58
CA LEU A 93 4.79 6.40 -0.02
C LEU A 93 5.22 5.59 -1.25
N VAL A 94 5.30 6.25 -2.40
CA VAL A 94 5.65 5.64 -3.69
C VAL A 94 6.89 6.31 -4.22
N GLU A 95 8.00 5.57 -4.26
CA GLU A 95 9.29 6.03 -4.77
C GLU A 95 9.61 5.30 -6.07
N THR A 96 9.91 6.03 -7.14
CA THR A 96 10.01 5.50 -8.51
C THR A 96 11.24 5.98 -9.25
N ILE A 97 11.87 5.06 -9.99
CA ILE A 97 12.97 5.32 -10.91
C ILE A 97 12.52 4.80 -12.27
N GLY A 98 12.32 5.68 -13.25
CA GLY A 98 11.85 5.26 -14.57
C GLY A 98 11.41 6.42 -15.45
N CYS A 99 10.52 6.12 -16.40
CA CYS A 99 9.94 7.11 -17.31
C CYS A 99 8.99 8.09 -16.60
N SER A 100 8.67 9.22 -17.23
CA SER A 100 7.71 10.21 -16.69
C SER A 100 6.34 9.62 -16.39
N GLY A 101 5.86 8.70 -17.25
CA GLY A 101 4.61 7.98 -17.01
C GLY A 101 4.61 7.20 -15.69
N MET A 102 5.77 6.73 -15.21
CA MET A 102 5.88 6.07 -13.91
C MET A 102 5.62 7.05 -12.76
N THR A 103 6.12 8.29 -12.86
CA THR A 103 5.86 9.32 -11.84
C THR A 103 4.40 9.75 -11.81
N HIS A 104 3.72 9.82 -12.97
CA HIS A 104 2.26 10.07 -13.02
C HIS A 104 1.46 8.89 -12.45
N SER A 105 1.86 7.64 -12.72
CA SER A 105 1.26 6.47 -12.07
C SER A 105 1.50 6.45 -10.56
N ALA A 106 2.66 6.89 -10.10
CA ALA A 106 2.95 7.00 -8.68
C ALA A 106 2.05 8.03 -7.99
N ALA A 107 1.76 9.15 -8.66
CA ALA A 107 0.86 10.18 -8.16
C ALA A 107 -0.55 9.60 -7.97
N MET A 108 -1.06 8.94 -9.02
CA MET A 108 -2.33 8.21 -8.97
C MET A 108 -2.35 7.13 -7.88
N ALA A 109 -1.27 6.36 -7.70
CA ALA A 109 -1.20 5.35 -6.66
C ALA A 109 -1.25 5.95 -5.25
N SER A 110 -0.62 7.11 -5.03
CA SER A 110 -0.67 7.83 -3.75
C SER A 110 -2.08 8.35 -3.40
N GLU A 111 -2.93 8.53 -4.40
CA GLU A 111 -4.34 8.90 -4.25
C GLU A 111 -5.25 7.70 -4.00
N ILE A 112 -5.06 6.64 -4.78
CA ILE A 112 -5.98 5.50 -4.83
C ILE A 112 -5.80 4.54 -3.65
N LEU A 113 -4.56 4.35 -3.18
CA LEU A 113 -4.24 3.32 -2.19
C LEU A 113 -4.76 3.62 -0.78
N PRO A 114 -4.64 4.84 -0.23
CA PRO A 114 -5.18 5.14 1.09
C PRO A 114 -6.69 4.86 1.18
N GLY A 115 -7.12 4.26 2.29
CA GLY A 115 -8.50 3.85 2.52
C GLY A 115 -8.88 2.47 1.98
N LYS A 116 -8.05 1.87 1.12
CA LYS A 116 -8.24 0.48 0.69
C LYS A 116 -7.70 -0.51 1.71
N THR A 117 -8.25 -1.71 1.67
CA THR A 117 -7.63 -2.88 2.27
C THR A 117 -6.44 -3.37 1.44
N ILE A 118 -5.56 -4.18 2.04
CA ILE A 118 -4.41 -4.75 1.32
C ILE A 118 -4.87 -5.67 0.16
N LEU A 119 -6.00 -6.37 0.33
CA LEU A 119 -6.57 -7.21 -0.73
C LEU A 119 -7.16 -6.38 -1.89
N GLU A 120 -7.83 -5.27 -1.58
CA GLU A 120 -8.31 -4.33 -2.62
C GLU A 120 -7.14 -3.69 -3.35
N ALA A 121 -6.09 -3.29 -2.64
CA ALA A 121 -4.87 -2.75 -3.23
C ALA A 121 -4.19 -3.76 -4.16
N LEU A 122 -4.09 -5.03 -3.76
CA LEU A 122 -3.54 -6.11 -4.61
C LEU A 122 -4.33 -6.32 -5.91
N ASN A 123 -5.63 -6.06 -5.91
CA ASN A 123 -6.52 -6.20 -7.07
C ASN A 123 -6.77 -4.88 -7.81
N THR A 124 -6.15 -3.78 -7.37
CA THR A 124 -6.25 -2.48 -8.03
C THR A 124 -5.17 -2.39 -9.11
N ASP A 125 -5.54 -2.02 -10.33
CA ASP A 125 -4.56 -1.72 -11.36
C ASP A 125 -4.00 -0.30 -11.15
N LEU A 126 -2.70 -0.21 -10.86
CA LEU A 126 -2.00 1.05 -10.62
C LEU A 126 -1.30 1.59 -11.87
N VAL A 127 -1.68 1.10 -13.06
CA VAL A 127 -1.18 1.46 -14.40
C VAL A 127 0.28 1.08 -14.66
N CYS A 128 1.16 1.30 -13.68
CA CYS A 128 2.56 0.96 -13.76
C CYS A 128 2.84 -0.44 -13.20
N ASP A 129 3.41 -1.30 -14.03
CA ASP A 129 3.79 -2.67 -13.64
C ASP A 129 4.81 -2.72 -12.50
N ALA A 130 5.71 -1.73 -12.38
CA ALA A 130 6.64 -1.64 -11.25
C ALA A 130 5.89 -1.46 -9.92
N ILE A 131 4.84 -0.62 -9.89
CA ILE A 131 4.04 -0.39 -8.69
C ILE A 131 3.19 -1.63 -8.38
N ASN A 132 2.55 -2.22 -9.40
CA ASN A 132 1.80 -3.47 -9.26
C ASN A 132 2.69 -4.61 -8.73
N THR A 133 3.93 -4.72 -9.21
CA THR A 133 4.91 -5.70 -8.70
C THR A 133 5.34 -5.37 -7.28
N ALA A 134 5.61 -4.11 -6.96
CA ALA A 134 5.96 -3.68 -5.61
C ALA A 134 4.83 -3.99 -4.61
N MET A 135 3.56 -3.79 -5.02
CA MET A 135 2.39 -4.15 -4.22
C MET A 135 2.30 -5.66 -3.97
N ARG A 136 2.59 -6.51 -4.97
CA ARG A 136 2.66 -7.97 -4.78
C ARG A 136 3.74 -8.36 -3.78
N GLU A 137 4.94 -7.81 -3.90
CA GLU A 137 6.04 -8.10 -2.98
C GLU A 137 5.75 -7.58 -1.55
N LEU A 138 5.17 -6.38 -1.43
CA LEU A 138 4.73 -5.83 -0.15
C LEU A 138 3.67 -6.73 0.50
N PHE A 139 2.70 -7.19 -0.29
CA PHE A 139 1.65 -8.10 0.17
C PHE A 139 2.25 -9.35 0.80
N LEU A 140 3.25 -9.97 0.16
CA LEU A 140 3.93 -11.16 0.70
C LEU A 140 4.63 -10.87 2.04
N GLN A 141 5.19 -9.68 2.24
CA GLN A 141 5.80 -9.32 3.52
C GLN A 141 4.74 -9.13 4.61
N ILE A 142 3.73 -8.31 4.33
CA ILE A 142 2.80 -7.86 5.37
C ILE A 142 1.90 -8.97 5.89
N VAL A 143 1.41 -9.86 5.01
CA VAL A 143 0.56 -10.99 5.43
C VAL A 143 1.33 -12.07 6.19
N TYR A 144 2.66 -12.01 6.16
CA TYR A 144 3.54 -12.89 6.93
C TYR A 144 4.01 -12.23 8.24
N GLY A 145 3.56 -11.01 8.55
CA GLY A 145 3.98 -10.25 9.74
C GLY A 145 5.38 -9.65 9.61
N ARG A 146 5.92 -9.51 8.40
CA ARG A 146 7.21 -8.83 8.16
C ARG A 146 6.98 -7.34 7.94
N THR A 147 7.05 -6.60 9.04
CA THR A 147 6.88 -5.14 9.05
C THR A 147 8.02 -4.49 9.83
N GLN A 148 8.33 -3.23 9.51
CA GLN A 148 9.27 -2.41 10.28
C GLN A 148 8.76 -2.18 11.71
N SER A 149 7.44 -2.28 11.91
CA SER A 149 6.73 -2.06 13.18
C SER A 149 6.38 -3.34 13.93
N ALA A 150 6.90 -4.51 13.53
CA ALA A 150 6.45 -5.82 14.04
C ALA A 150 6.53 -5.94 15.57
N PHE A 151 7.49 -5.25 16.20
CA PHE A 151 7.71 -5.26 17.65
C PHE A 151 7.37 -3.92 18.33
N SER A 152 6.67 -3.02 17.64
CA SER A 152 6.23 -1.74 18.19
C SER A 152 4.77 -1.83 18.63
N GLU A 153 4.50 -1.61 19.91
CA GLU A 153 3.13 -1.50 20.40
C GLU A 153 2.46 -0.26 19.76
N GLU A 154 1.23 -0.42 19.24
CA GLU A 154 0.50 0.58 18.40
C GLU A 154 1.14 0.87 17.02
N GLY A 155 2.24 0.18 16.70
CA GLY A 155 2.98 0.32 15.45
C GLY A 155 3.65 1.68 15.26
N LEU A 156 4.01 2.01 14.02
CA LEU A 156 4.57 3.33 13.68
C LEU A 156 3.45 4.35 13.40
N PRO A 157 3.68 5.65 13.71
CA PRO A 157 2.70 6.71 13.47
C PRO A 157 2.47 6.93 11.97
N ILE A 158 1.29 7.46 11.62
CA ILE A 158 1.04 7.96 10.28
C ILE A 158 1.94 9.17 10.05
N GLY A 159 2.75 9.13 9.01
CA GLY A 159 3.87 10.04 8.75
C GLY A 159 5.23 9.36 8.78
N ALA A 160 5.35 8.18 9.40
CA ALA A 160 6.63 7.49 9.53
C ALA A 160 7.25 7.14 8.17
N GLY A 161 6.44 6.77 7.18
CA GLY A 161 6.93 6.54 5.82
C GLY A 161 7.57 7.79 5.21
N LEU A 162 7.05 8.99 5.50
CA LEU A 162 7.62 10.25 5.03
C LEU A 162 8.91 10.62 5.79
N GLU A 163 8.97 10.31 7.08
CA GLU A 163 10.16 10.48 7.92
C GLU A 163 11.34 9.59 7.48
N ASP A 164 11.05 8.41 6.90
CA ASP A 164 12.06 7.50 6.31
C ASP A 164 12.84 8.15 5.15
N LEU A 165 12.31 9.21 4.52
CA LEU A 165 13.03 10.00 3.51
C LEU A 165 14.17 10.83 4.12
N GLY A 166 14.23 10.94 5.45
CA GLY A 166 15.28 11.64 6.18
C GLY A 166 15.11 13.16 6.20
N LYS A 167 16.23 13.86 6.39
CA LYS A 167 16.23 15.32 6.59
C LYS A 167 15.77 16.04 5.33
N GLY A 168 14.67 16.79 5.44
CA GLY A 168 14.08 17.54 4.33
C GLY A 168 12.95 16.81 3.61
N LEU A 169 12.55 15.61 4.08
CA LEU A 169 11.42 14.83 3.55
C LEU A 169 11.51 14.62 2.03
N ARG A 170 12.71 14.28 1.55
CA ARG A 170 13.05 14.29 0.12
C ARG A 170 13.81 13.02 -0.27
N SER A 171 13.30 12.32 -1.29
CA SER A 171 14.04 11.23 -1.94
C SER A 171 14.91 11.74 -3.11
N GLN A 172 15.79 10.88 -3.62
CA GLN A 172 16.61 11.17 -4.82
C GLN A 172 15.89 10.83 -6.14
N VAL A 173 14.64 10.36 -6.05
CA VAL A 173 13.90 9.74 -7.16
C VAL A 173 12.46 10.28 -7.17
N GLY A 174 11.67 9.93 -8.19
CA GLY A 174 10.28 10.36 -8.28
C GLY A 174 9.51 9.90 -7.04
N THR A 175 8.87 10.81 -6.32
CA THR A 175 8.35 10.54 -4.97
C THR A 175 6.98 11.16 -4.78
N MET A 176 6.02 10.31 -4.40
CA MET A 176 4.64 10.68 -4.10
C MET A 176 4.25 10.11 -2.75
N TYR A 177 3.49 10.87 -1.98
CA TYR A 177 3.06 10.47 -0.65
C TYR A 177 1.58 10.77 -0.47
N GLY A 178 0.82 9.86 0.14
CA GLY A 178 -0.59 10.09 0.40
C GLY A 178 -1.01 9.51 1.72
N THR A 179 -1.95 10.18 2.38
CA THR A 179 -2.60 9.67 3.60
C THR A 179 -4.09 9.71 3.46
N LEU A 180 -4.79 8.79 4.14
CA LEU A 180 -6.24 8.79 4.18
C LEU A 180 -6.79 10.09 4.79
N ALA A 181 -6.08 10.65 5.78
CA ALA A 181 -6.54 11.81 6.52
C ALA A 181 -6.26 13.16 5.82
N LYS A 182 -5.23 13.26 4.97
CA LYS A 182 -4.74 14.53 4.39
C LYS A 182 -4.60 14.52 2.86
N GLY A 183 -4.92 13.41 2.22
CA GLY A 183 -4.81 13.24 0.78
C GLY A 183 -3.36 13.13 0.27
N PRO A 184 -3.19 13.18 -1.05
CA PRO A 184 -1.90 13.05 -1.75
C PRO A 184 -1.00 14.30 -1.69
N ARG A 185 0.30 14.11 -1.87
CA ARG A 185 1.37 15.10 -2.01
C ARG A 185 2.32 14.61 -3.08
N TYR A 186 2.43 15.37 -4.15
CA TYR A 186 3.45 15.16 -5.17
C TYR A 186 4.71 15.90 -4.72
N LEU A 187 5.84 15.21 -4.60
CA LEU A 187 7.08 15.78 -4.05
C LEU A 187 8.14 15.94 -5.15
N GLU A 188 8.37 14.87 -5.91
CA GLU A 188 9.34 14.85 -7.01
C GLU A 188 8.71 14.17 -8.21
N MET A 189 8.51 14.92 -9.29
CA MET A 189 8.08 14.39 -10.58
C MET A 189 9.29 14.15 -11.48
N ALA A 190 9.11 13.45 -12.60
CA ALA A 190 10.20 13.32 -13.58
C ALA A 190 10.65 14.68 -14.16
N GLU A 191 9.73 15.63 -14.21
CA GLU A 191 9.94 16.99 -14.68
C GLU A 191 10.76 17.84 -13.69
N GLY A 192 10.63 17.57 -12.39
CA GLY A 192 11.39 18.23 -11.33
C GLY A 192 10.72 18.27 -9.96
N TYR A 193 11.26 19.12 -9.09
CA TYR A 193 10.83 19.28 -7.71
C TYR A 193 9.50 20.03 -7.66
N VAL A 194 8.48 19.44 -7.04
CA VAL A 194 7.15 20.06 -6.94
C VAL A 194 7.17 21.16 -5.88
N THR A 195 6.80 22.37 -6.30
CA THR A 195 6.75 23.56 -5.43
C THR A 195 5.33 23.89 -4.96
N GLY A 196 4.31 23.36 -5.65
CA GLY A 196 2.92 23.61 -5.32
C GLY A 196 1.97 22.68 -6.06
N ILE A 197 0.77 22.52 -5.51
CA ILE A 197 -0.32 21.73 -6.10
C ILE A 197 -1.51 22.68 -6.29
N ALA A 198 -2.17 22.60 -7.44
CA ALA A 198 -3.38 23.33 -7.75
C ALA A 198 -4.60 22.46 -7.43
N LEU A 199 -5.57 23.04 -6.73
CA LEU A 199 -6.82 22.40 -6.36
C LEU A 199 -8.00 23.10 -7.05
N ASP A 200 -9.06 22.35 -7.32
CA ASP A 200 -10.35 22.90 -7.75
C ASP A 200 -11.26 23.25 -6.56
N ASP A 201 -12.51 23.61 -6.87
CA ASP A 201 -13.54 23.98 -5.87
C ASP A 201 -13.96 22.80 -4.96
N HIS A 202 -13.54 21.58 -5.27
CA HIS A 202 -13.81 20.36 -4.51
C HIS A 202 -12.57 19.83 -3.77
N ASP A 203 -11.50 20.63 -3.71
CA ASP A 203 -10.20 20.25 -3.14
C ASP A 203 -9.53 19.08 -3.91
N GLU A 204 -9.91 18.83 -5.16
CA GLU A 204 -9.31 17.81 -6.02
C GLU A 204 -8.07 18.34 -6.75
N ILE A 205 -7.03 17.52 -6.90
CA ILE A 205 -5.82 17.93 -7.60
C ILE A 205 -6.11 18.07 -9.10
N ILE A 206 -5.89 19.28 -9.63
CA ILE A 206 -6.03 19.59 -11.06
C ILE A 206 -4.71 19.95 -11.74
N GLY A 207 -3.63 20.06 -10.97
CA GLY A 207 -2.30 20.35 -11.51
C GLY A 207 -1.25 20.52 -10.43
N TYR A 208 0.00 20.70 -10.87
CA TYR A 208 1.13 20.96 -9.99
C TYR A 208 2.12 21.92 -10.65
N GLN A 209 2.84 22.66 -9.82
CA GLN A 209 3.96 23.49 -10.23
C GLN A 209 5.24 22.77 -9.83
N PHE A 210 6.24 22.80 -10.70
CA PHE A 210 7.55 22.20 -10.44
C PHE A 210 8.69 23.11 -10.89
N VAL A 211 9.89 22.82 -10.38
CA VAL A 211 11.13 23.44 -10.83
C VAL A 211 12.08 22.34 -11.32
N SER A 212 12.44 22.42 -12.59
CA SER A 212 13.44 21.54 -13.19
C SER A 212 14.84 21.97 -12.75
N LEU A 213 15.48 21.15 -11.92
CA LEU A 213 16.81 21.43 -11.41
C LEU A 213 17.85 21.53 -12.54
N GLY A 214 17.71 20.72 -13.60
CA GLY A 214 18.58 20.79 -14.78
C GLY A 214 18.53 22.17 -15.44
N LYS A 215 17.34 22.60 -15.86
CA LYS A 215 17.14 23.92 -16.49
C LYS A 215 17.56 25.07 -15.55
N PHE A 216 17.27 24.97 -14.25
CA PHE A 216 17.72 25.95 -13.26
C PHE A 216 19.24 26.09 -13.25
N THR A 217 19.94 24.97 -13.16
CA THR A 217 21.41 24.99 -13.16
C THR A 217 21.99 25.51 -14.46
N ASP A 218 21.33 25.28 -15.60
CA ASP A 218 21.79 25.78 -16.89
C ASP A 218 21.64 27.30 -17.01
N PHE A 219 20.56 27.89 -16.50
CA PHE A 219 20.41 29.35 -16.39
C PHE A 219 21.49 29.97 -15.50
N VAL A 220 21.74 29.38 -14.33
CA VAL A 220 22.80 29.85 -13.42
C VAL A 220 24.18 29.75 -14.06
N LYS A 221 24.48 28.66 -14.79
CA LYS A 221 25.74 28.52 -15.55
C LYS A 221 25.87 29.54 -16.68
N ALA A 222 24.76 29.94 -17.29
CA ALA A 222 24.71 30.96 -18.33
C ALA A 222 24.92 32.39 -17.78
N GLY A 223 25.02 32.55 -16.46
CA GLY A 223 25.33 33.82 -15.79
C GLY A 223 24.14 34.48 -15.11
N ASP A 224 22.96 33.87 -15.13
CA ASP A 224 21.81 34.37 -14.35
C ASP A 224 22.09 34.20 -12.86
N THR A 225 21.62 35.16 -12.05
CA THR A 225 21.56 34.96 -10.61
C THR A 225 20.54 33.87 -10.25
N PRO A 226 20.67 33.20 -9.09
CA PRO A 226 19.70 32.18 -8.66
C PRO A 226 18.25 32.67 -8.68
N ASN A 227 17.99 33.93 -8.32
CA ASN A 227 16.64 34.50 -8.35
C ASN A 227 16.13 34.69 -9.79
N GLU A 228 16.96 35.19 -10.70
CA GLU A 228 16.57 35.35 -12.11
C GLU A 228 16.29 33.99 -12.77
N ALA A 229 17.13 32.98 -12.51
CA ALA A 229 16.93 31.62 -12.99
C ALA A 229 15.62 31.00 -12.46
N TRP A 230 15.30 31.27 -11.19
CA TRP A 230 14.06 30.80 -10.55
C TRP A 230 12.82 31.43 -11.17
N GLU A 231 12.80 32.76 -11.34
CA GLU A 231 11.65 33.45 -11.95
C GLU A 231 11.44 33.03 -13.41
N LYS A 232 12.52 32.83 -14.19
CA LYS A 232 12.41 32.30 -15.57
C LYS A 232 11.75 30.94 -15.66
N LEU A 233 11.87 30.10 -14.63
CA LEU A 233 11.29 28.76 -14.60
C LEU A 233 9.84 28.72 -14.14
N LYS A 234 9.40 29.68 -13.33
CA LYS A 234 8.00 29.77 -12.90
C LYS A 234 7.04 29.99 -14.07
N ASP A 235 7.48 30.73 -15.08
CA ASP A 235 6.67 31.12 -16.24
C ASP A 235 6.86 30.18 -17.45
N SER A 236 7.78 29.21 -17.34
CA SER A 236 8.09 28.26 -18.40
C SER A 236 7.05 27.12 -18.39
N THR A 237 6.04 27.22 -19.25
CA THR A 237 5.14 26.10 -19.59
C THR A 237 5.78 25.07 -20.51
N ASP A 238 7.03 25.29 -20.93
CA ASP A 238 7.73 24.41 -21.85
C ASP A 238 8.24 23.18 -21.09
N VAL A 239 7.45 22.11 -21.14
CA VAL A 239 7.86 20.73 -20.84
C VAL A 239 8.10 20.01 -22.16
#